data_AF-A0A956ZVY0-F1
#
_entry.id   AF-A0A956ZVY0-F1
#
_cell.length_a   1.000
_cell.length_b   1.000
_cell.length_c   1.000
_cell.angle_alpha   90.00
_cell.angle_beta   90.00
_cell.angle_gamma   90.00
#
_symmetry.space_group_name_H-M   'P 1'
#
loop_
_entity.id
_entity.type
_entity.pdbx_description
1 polymer ?
#
loop_
_entity_poly.entity_id
_entity_poly.type
_entity_poly.pdbx_seq_one_letter_code
_entity_poly.pdbx_strand_id
1 'polypeptide(L)'
;MKRKVILFILLSFLVIVLGSCRNETQNQIRRSIQDFTAARMYVTIYSLDGSVVFEGQVDGKVTRSTTSSSNSNSPAEGSYIYWFDEQGRYHQTDMPYLVTSYDRRSE
;
A
#
# COMPACT_ATOMS: atom_id res chain seq x y z
N MET A 1 8.42 -31.79 -32.71
CA MET A 1 8.58 -31.38 -31.29
C MET A 1 8.78 -29.87 -31.12
N LYS A 2 9.74 -29.24 -31.81
CA LYS A 2 10.02 -27.78 -31.72
C LYS A 2 8.78 -26.86 -31.85
N ARG A 3 7.87 -27.18 -32.78
CA ARG A 3 6.63 -26.41 -33.01
C ARG A 3 5.62 -26.46 -31.85
N LYS A 4 5.56 -27.58 -31.11
CA LYS A 4 4.70 -27.72 -29.93
C LYS A 4 5.27 -26.96 -28.72
N VAL A 5 6.60 -26.93 -28.59
CA VAL A 5 7.29 -26.18 -27.53
C VAL A 5 7.08 -24.66 -27.70
N ILE A 6 7.21 -24.15 -28.92
CA ILE A 6 6.96 -22.73 -29.21
C ILE A 6 5.52 -22.33 -28.86
N LEU A 7 4.56 -23.20 -29.16
CA LEU A 7 3.13 -22.94 -28.88
C LEU A 7 2.84 -22.91 -27.37
N PHE A 8 3.47 -23.80 -26.60
CA PHE A 8 3.38 -23.79 -25.13
C PHE A 8 4.00 -22.53 -24.50
N ILE A 9 5.15 -22.09 -25.02
CA ILE A 9 5.80 -20.85 -24.54
C ILE A 9 4.91 -19.64 -24.82
N LEU A 10 4.34 -19.56 -26.03
CA LEU A 10 3.46 -18.45 -26.41
C LEU A 10 2.18 -18.44 -25.56
N LEU A 11 1.59 -19.61 -25.30
CA LEU A 11 0.40 -19.73 -24.47
C LEU A 11 0.69 -19.35 -23.01
N SER A 12 1.83 -19.79 -22.46
CA SER A 12 2.25 -19.43 -21.11
C SER A 12 2.49 -17.94 -20.97
N PHE A 13 3.14 -17.32 -21.96
CA PHE A 13 3.38 -15.88 -21.99
C PHE A 13 2.06 -15.09 -22.03
N LEU A 14 1.10 -15.54 -22.85
CA LEU A 14 -0.23 -14.92 -22.93
C LEU A 14 -0.96 -14.95 -21.58
N VAL A 15 -0.89 -16.07 -20.85
CA VAL A 15 -1.50 -16.21 -19.52
C VAL A 15 -0.85 -15.28 -18.49
N ILE A 16 0.46 -15.11 -18.53
CA ILE A 16 1.19 -14.21 -17.62
C ILE A 16 0.80 -12.74 -17.88
N VAL A 17 0.74 -12.31 -19.15
CA VAL A 17 0.37 -10.93 -19.53
C VAL A 17 -1.08 -10.61 -19.13
N LEU A 18 -2.00 -11.55 -19.32
CA LEU A 18 -3.40 -11.38 -18.90
C LEU A 18 -3.54 -11.36 -17.36
N GLY A 19 -2.74 -12.17 -16.65
CA GLY A 19 -2.70 -12.21 -15.20
C GLY A 19 -2.17 -10.92 -14.57
N SER A 20 -1.12 -10.33 -15.13
CA SER A 20 -0.54 -9.07 -14.65
C SER A 20 -1.45 -7.87 -14.92
N CYS A 21 -2.11 -7.83 -16.09
CA CYS A 21 -3.06 -6.77 -16.42
C CYS A 21 -4.26 -6.76 -15.44
N ARG A 22 -4.79 -7.93 -15.06
CA ARG A 22 -5.88 -8.04 -14.08
C ARG A 22 -5.52 -7.51 -12.69
N ASN A 23 -4.25 -7.62 -12.29
CA ASN A 23 -3.77 -7.09 -11.01
C ASN A 23 -3.72 -5.56 -11.04
N GLU A 24 -3.24 -4.98 -12.14
CA GLU A 24 -3.21 -3.53 -12.34
C GLU A 24 -4.62 -2.94 -12.43
N THR A 25 -5.53 -3.59 -13.17
CA THR A 25 -6.94 -3.15 -13.24
C THR A 25 -7.63 -3.22 -11.88
N GLN A 26 -7.39 -4.25 -11.07
CA GLN A 26 -7.94 -4.31 -9.70
C GLN A 26 -7.39 -3.21 -8.80
N ASN A 27 -6.12 -2.86 -8.95
CA ASN A 27 -5.50 -1.81 -8.17
C ASN A 27 -6.02 -0.42 -8.59
N GLN A 28 -6.24 -0.22 -9.90
CA GLN A 28 -6.92 0.97 -10.43
C GLN A 28 -8.37 1.06 -9.96
N ILE A 29 -9.14 -0.03 -9.98
CA ILE A 29 -10.53 -0.04 -9.49
C ILE A 29 -10.57 0.32 -8.00
N ARG A 30 -9.66 -0.24 -7.19
CA ARG A 30 -9.57 0.11 -5.77
C ARG A 30 -9.31 1.60 -5.55
N ARG A 31 -8.38 2.18 -6.31
CA ARG A 31 -8.12 3.64 -6.28
C ARG A 31 -9.37 4.41 -6.70
N SER A 32 -10.01 4.03 -7.81
CA SER A 32 -11.23 4.70 -8.28
C SER A 32 -12.40 4.64 -7.29
N ILE A 33 -12.51 3.55 -6.51
CA ILE A 33 -13.52 3.42 -5.45
C ILE A 33 -13.16 4.28 -4.24
N GLN A 34 -11.88 4.33 -3.84
CA GLN A 34 -11.43 5.24 -2.78
C GLN A 34 -11.60 6.72 -3.18
N ASP A 35 -11.35 7.04 -4.45
CA ASP A 35 -11.59 8.38 -5.02
C ASP A 35 -13.08 8.71 -5.02
N PHE A 36 -13.94 7.74 -5.37
CA PHE A 36 -15.40 7.92 -5.41
C PHE A 36 -16.04 8.03 -4.02
N THR A 37 -15.50 7.33 -3.01
CA THR A 37 -15.96 7.46 -1.62
C THR A 37 -15.32 8.63 -0.87
N ALA A 38 -14.37 9.34 -1.50
CA ALA A 38 -13.73 10.56 -0.99
C ALA A 38 -13.23 10.47 0.47
N ALA A 39 -12.93 9.26 0.95
CA ALA A 39 -12.41 9.05 2.28
C ALA A 39 -10.93 9.44 2.29
N ARG A 40 -10.66 10.74 2.38
CA ARG A 40 -9.32 11.28 2.55
C ARG A 40 -8.74 10.71 3.83
N MET A 41 -7.57 10.11 3.72
CA MET A 41 -6.86 9.62 4.89
C MET A 41 -5.77 10.60 5.29
N TYR A 42 -5.60 10.77 6.58
CA TYR A 42 -4.55 11.58 7.17
C TYR A 42 -3.71 10.68 8.06
N VAL A 43 -2.40 10.91 8.06
CA VAL A 43 -1.47 10.21 8.94
C VAL A 43 -0.81 11.22 9.87
N THR A 44 -0.85 10.92 11.16
CA THR A 44 -0.14 11.68 12.21
C THR A 44 0.95 10.78 12.78
N ILE A 45 2.19 11.24 12.76
CA ILE A 45 3.35 10.54 13.32
C ILE A 45 3.75 11.23 14.63
N TYR A 46 3.96 10.40 15.64
CA TYR A 46 4.30 10.81 16.99
C TYR A 46 5.72 10.42 17.34
N SER A 47 6.41 11.30 18.04
CA SER A 47 7.63 10.97 18.77
C SER A 47 7.30 10.14 20.02
N LEU A 48 8.31 9.51 20.60
CA LEU A 48 8.20 8.70 21.83
C LEU A 48 7.75 9.53 23.05
N ASP A 49 7.95 10.85 23.00
CA ASP A 49 7.44 11.79 24.01
C ASP A 49 5.96 12.17 23.79
N GLY A 50 5.33 11.67 22.72
CA GLY A 50 3.95 11.98 22.36
C GLY A 50 3.77 13.26 21.55
N SER A 51 4.85 13.98 21.21
CA SER A 51 4.78 15.15 20.34
C SER A 51 4.51 14.77 18.88
N VAL A 52 3.80 15.62 18.14
CA VAL A 52 3.54 15.40 16.70
C VAL A 52 4.76 15.81 15.91
N VAL A 53 5.34 14.86 15.16
CA VAL A 53 6.54 15.07 14.33
C VAL A 53 6.16 15.29 12.87
N PHE A 54 5.11 14.61 12.41
CA PHE A 54 4.60 14.76 11.06
C PHE A 54 3.09 14.63 11.08
N GLU A 55 2.45 15.41 10.22
CA GLU A 55 1.04 15.24 9.91
C GLU A 55 0.78 15.69 8.49
N GLY A 56 0.06 14.87 7.73
CA GLY A 56 -0.23 15.14 6.34
C GLY A 56 -1.27 14.19 5.76
N GLN A 57 -1.75 14.57 4.57
CA GLN A 57 -2.70 13.78 3.81
C GLN A 57 -2.00 12.63 3.07
N VAL A 58 -2.67 11.49 3.02
CA VAL A 58 -2.21 10.26 2.37
C VAL A 58 -2.92 10.11 1.02
N ASP A 59 -2.14 9.84 -0.02
CA ASP A 59 -2.65 9.43 -1.32
C ASP A 59 -2.97 7.92 -1.31
N GLY A 60 -4.25 7.60 -1.20
CA GLY A 60 -4.77 6.24 -1.26
C GLY A 60 -4.69 5.47 0.07
N LYS A 61 -3.52 4.94 0.45
CA LYS A 61 -3.41 4.07 1.64
C LYS A 61 -2.07 4.13 2.38
N VAL A 62 -2.13 3.93 3.70
CA VAL A 62 -0.97 3.59 4.54
C VAL A 62 -0.82 2.07 4.53
N THR A 63 0.39 1.57 4.26
CA THR A 63 0.67 0.13 4.24
C THR A 63 1.69 -0.21 5.31
N ARG A 64 1.40 -1.24 6.11
CA ARG A 64 2.36 -1.80 7.07
C ARG A 64 3.18 -2.88 6.37
N SER A 65 4.50 -2.74 6.40
CA SER A 65 5.39 -3.81 5.97
C SER A 65 5.41 -4.87 7.07
N THR A 66 5.10 -6.13 6.75
CA THR A 66 5.24 -7.25 7.70
C THR A 66 6.23 -8.24 7.12
N THR A 67 7.29 -8.59 7.86
CA THR A 67 8.14 -9.72 7.47
C THR A 67 7.33 -10.98 7.72
N SER A 68 6.97 -11.70 6.66
CA SER A 68 6.22 -12.94 6.74
C SER A 68 7.09 -14.09 7.26
N SER A 69 7.59 -14.01 8.50
CA SER A 69 7.99 -15.20 9.25
C SER A 69 6.76 -15.69 10.02
N SER A 70 5.99 -16.51 9.32
CA SER A 70 4.88 -17.27 9.89
C SER A 70 5.39 -18.22 10.97
N ASN A 71 5.42 -17.77 12.22
CA ASN A 71 5.28 -18.65 13.38
C ASN A 71 4.45 -17.92 14.44
N SER A 72 3.38 -18.60 14.84
CA SER A 72 2.33 -18.21 15.77
C SER A 72 2.79 -17.50 17.04
N ASN A 73 2.00 -16.50 17.45
CA ASN A 73 1.95 -15.84 18.77
C ASN A 73 2.90 -14.67 19.10
N SER A 74 3.71 -14.16 18.16
CA SER A 74 4.44 -12.90 18.37
C SER A 74 3.91 -11.78 17.46
N PRO A 75 3.91 -10.50 17.93
CA PRO A 75 3.57 -9.36 17.07
C PRO A 75 4.42 -9.41 15.80
N ALA A 76 3.77 -9.38 14.63
CA ALA A 76 4.44 -9.50 13.35
C ALA A 76 5.53 -8.42 13.20
N GLU A 77 6.78 -8.86 13.19
CA GLU A 77 7.98 -8.03 13.10
C GLU A 77 8.21 -7.61 11.63
N GLY A 78 7.37 -6.70 11.14
CA GLY A 78 7.79 -5.73 10.14
C GLY A 78 7.53 -4.35 10.73
N SER A 79 8.62 -3.59 10.96
CA SER A 79 8.63 -2.51 11.95
C SER A 79 8.12 -1.17 11.46
N TYR A 80 7.82 -1.02 10.17
CA TYR A 80 7.54 0.29 9.59
C TYR A 80 6.28 0.32 8.73
N ILE A 81 5.71 1.51 8.66
CA ILE A 81 4.71 1.89 7.67
C ILE A 81 5.33 2.69 6.55
N TYR A 82 4.68 2.65 5.40
CA TYR A 82 4.95 3.55 4.30
C TYR A 82 3.66 4.05 3.65
N TRP A 83 3.74 5.23 3.05
CA TRP A 83 2.64 5.87 2.34
C TRP A 83 3.17 6.82 1.27
N PHE A 84 2.26 7.29 0.42
CA PHE A 84 2.52 8.37 -0.52
C PHE A 84 1.73 9.61 -0.10
N ASP A 85 2.32 10.79 -0.25
CA ASP A 85 1.58 12.05 -0.08
C ASP A 85 0.84 12.44 -1.37
N GLU A 86 0.10 13.55 -1.33
CA GLU A 86 -0.65 14.06 -2.50
C GLU A 86 0.26 14.40 -3.69
N GLN A 87 1.55 14.65 -3.46
CA GLN A 87 2.53 14.91 -4.51
C GLN A 87 3.17 13.62 -5.04
N GLY A 88 2.75 12.45 -4.55
CA GLY A 88 3.30 11.15 -4.90
C GLY A 88 4.69 10.88 -4.31
N ARG A 89 5.13 11.63 -3.29
CA ARG A 89 6.41 11.38 -2.61
C ARG A 89 6.24 10.23 -1.63
N TYR A 90 7.23 9.34 -1.63
CA TYR A 90 7.28 8.20 -0.73
C TYR A 90 7.73 8.61 0.67
N HIS A 91 7.00 8.17 1.68
CA HIS A 91 7.32 8.33 3.09
C HIS A 91 7.36 6.98 3.79
N GLN A 92 8.26 6.84 4.76
CA GLN A 92 8.42 5.62 5.55
C GLN A 92 8.82 5.96 6.98
N THR A 93 8.24 5.27 7.96
CA THR A 93 8.63 5.40 9.36
C THR A 93 8.24 4.18 10.18
N ASP A 94 9.01 3.89 11.22
CA ASP A 94 8.72 2.94 12.29
C ASP A 94 8.17 3.62 13.55
N MET A 95 7.99 4.94 13.52
CA MET A 95 7.48 5.71 14.65
C MET A 95 5.99 5.44 14.91
N PRO A 96 5.52 5.63 16.16
CA PRO A 96 4.10 5.56 16.50
C PRO A 96 3.27 6.48 15.60
N TYR A 97 2.11 6.00 15.15
CA TYR A 97 1.26 6.74 14.22
C TYR A 97 -0.22 6.53 14.48
N LEU A 98 -1.01 7.50 14.03
CA LEU A 98 -2.46 7.41 13.93
C LEU A 98 -2.88 7.66 12.48
N VAL A 99 -3.86 6.90 12.00
CA VAL A 99 -4.51 7.15 10.70
C VAL A 99 -5.95 7.58 10.96
N THR A 100 -6.36 8.72 10.42
CA THR A 100 -7.71 9.27 10.54
C THR A 100 -8.34 9.52 9.17
N SER A 101 -9.67 9.65 9.14
CA SER A 101 -10.44 10.01 7.92
C SER A 101 -10.76 11.50 7.81
N TYR A 102 -10.22 12.31 8.73
CA TYR A 102 -10.44 13.74 8.84
C TYR A 102 -9.14 14.45 9.21
N ASP A 103 -9.03 15.72 8.83
CA ASP A 103 -7.88 16.58 9.11
C ASP A 103 -7.95 17.09 10.56
N ARG A 104 -7.00 16.67 11.39
CA ARG A 104 -6.97 17.05 12.81
C ARG A 104 -6.39 18.44 13.05
N ARG A 105 -5.75 19.07 12.06
CA ARG A 105 -5.32 20.48 12.17
C ARG A 105 -6.46 21.47 12.06
N SER A 106 -7.60 20.99 11.56
CA SER A 106 -8.80 21.82 11.35
C SER A 106 -9.74 21.88 12.56
N GLU A 107 -9.44 21.14 13.64
CA GLU A 107 -10.04 21.29 14.97
C GLU A 107 -9.29 22.32 15.82
#